data_AF-A0A2D6ELP0-F1
#
_entry.id   AF-A0A2D6ELP0-F1
#
_cell.length_a   1.000
_cell.length_b   1.000
_cell.length_c   1.000
_cell.angle_alpha   90.00
_cell.angle_beta   90.00
_cell.angle_gamma   90.00
#
_symmetry.space_group_name_H-M   'P 1'
#
loop_
_entity.id
_entity.type
_entity.pdbx_description
1 polymer ?
#
loop_
_entity_poly.entity_id
_entity_poly.type
_entity_poly.pdbx_seq_one_letter_code
_entity_poly.pdbx_strand_id
1 'polypeptide(L)'
;MMFKFMKLWSLFVLLAFSATSAISQENDPVSVVKTSIDKVMLSIDVNRDSFDQNPDVLTNEMIVILDPVVAFDSIASGVMGRYRKDASDEQIEKFAKTFKKTMVKLYAKALISFESKSIEVLEPSAEDISPKKAKIVSHVTAENGTVYKVIYSMRKSKEGVWQARNMIVDGINLGLTYVNQFDSAMNRYGGDIDLVINSWQSDLDQSDVGGR
;
A
#
# COMPACT_ATOMS: atom_id res chain seq x y z
N MET A 1 50.92 38.75 -40.31
CA MET A 1 51.25 38.47 -41.72
C MET A 1 51.76 37.02 -41.76
N MET A 2 51.24 36.03 -42.47
CA MET A 2 50.51 36.00 -43.74
C MET A 2 49.88 34.60 -43.94
N PHE A 3 48.64 34.58 -44.45
CA PHE A 3 47.98 33.57 -45.30
C PHE A 3 47.97 32.07 -44.92
N LYS A 4 46.75 31.50 -44.73
CA LYS A 4 45.97 30.91 -45.84
C LYS A 4 44.56 30.48 -45.38
N PHE A 5 43.55 31.03 -46.06
CA PHE A 5 42.20 30.47 -46.19
C PHE A 5 42.25 29.13 -46.93
N MET A 6 41.49 28.13 -46.49
CA MET A 6 40.95 27.09 -47.37
C MET A 6 39.57 26.64 -46.88
N LYS A 7 38.67 26.45 -47.84
CA LYS A 7 37.22 26.43 -47.77
C LYS A 7 36.63 25.12 -47.23
N LEU A 8 35.42 25.26 -46.66
CA LEU A 8 34.22 24.41 -46.71
C LEU A 8 34.39 22.94 -47.12
N TRP A 9 33.89 22.03 -46.27
CA TRP A 9 32.83 21.12 -46.72
C TRP A 9 31.92 20.67 -45.58
N SER A 10 30.63 20.58 -45.90
CA SER A 10 29.50 20.25 -45.06
C SER A 10 29.64 18.93 -44.30
N LEU A 11 29.21 18.90 -43.03
CA LEU A 11 28.42 17.77 -42.55
C LEU A 11 27.51 18.21 -41.41
N PHE A 12 26.30 18.62 -41.79
CA PHE A 12 25.16 18.75 -40.90
C PHE A 12 24.71 17.32 -40.53
N VAL A 13 25.38 16.70 -39.55
CA VAL A 13 24.87 15.46 -38.96
C VAL A 13 23.82 15.86 -37.94
N LEU A 14 22.57 15.81 -38.39
CA LEU A 14 21.41 15.73 -37.50
C LEU A 14 21.55 14.39 -36.74
N LEU A 15 22.21 14.40 -35.59
CA LEU A 15 22.05 13.34 -34.61
C LEU A 15 20.64 13.50 -34.03
N ALA A 16 19.65 12.92 -34.72
CA ALA A 16 18.42 12.50 -34.10
C ALA A 16 18.79 11.36 -33.14
N PHE A 17 19.28 11.71 -31.95
CA PHE A 17 19.37 10.79 -30.85
C PHE A 17 17.93 10.46 -30.49
N SER A 18 17.43 9.33 -31.00
CA SER A 18 16.21 8.72 -30.50
C SER A 18 16.44 8.48 -29.02
N ALA A 19 15.89 9.36 -28.19
CA ALA A 19 15.72 9.09 -26.78
C ALA A 19 14.73 7.92 -26.70
N THR A 20 15.27 6.69 -26.74
CA THR A 20 14.58 5.52 -26.21
C THR A 20 14.22 5.90 -24.79
N SER A 21 12.94 6.23 -24.60
CA SER A 21 12.38 6.47 -23.28
C SER A 21 12.50 5.13 -22.56
N ALA A 22 13.52 5.00 -21.73
CA ALA A 22 13.54 4.00 -20.68
C ALA A 22 12.39 4.38 -19.74
N ILE A 23 11.17 3.99 -20.10
CA ILE A 23 10.02 4.06 -19.22
C ILE A 23 10.30 3.01 -18.15
N SER A 24 10.99 3.49 -17.12
CA SER A 24 11.16 2.97 -15.77
C SER A 24 10.42 1.65 -15.50
N GLN A 25 11.16 0.52 -15.56
CA GLN A 25 10.75 -0.74 -14.94
C GLN A 25 10.42 -0.55 -13.44
N GLU A 26 10.99 0.48 -12.81
CA GLU A 26 10.80 0.78 -11.39
C GLU A 26 9.38 1.26 -11.02
N ASN A 27 8.53 1.57 -12.00
CA ASN A 27 7.18 2.12 -11.78
C ASN A 27 6.05 1.21 -12.31
N ASP A 28 6.29 -0.07 -12.54
CA ASP A 28 5.20 -1.02 -12.83
C ASP A 28 4.58 -1.58 -11.53
N PRO A 29 3.31 -2.05 -11.55
CA PRO A 29 2.61 -2.44 -10.33
C PRO A 29 3.19 -3.69 -9.65
N VAL A 30 3.86 -4.58 -10.39
CA VAL A 30 4.53 -5.77 -9.82
C VAL A 30 5.78 -5.31 -9.07
N SER A 31 6.61 -4.48 -9.70
CA SER A 31 7.81 -3.93 -9.07
C SER A 31 7.48 -3.12 -7.82
N VAL A 32 6.42 -2.31 -7.85
CA VAL A 32 5.93 -1.58 -6.67
C VAL A 32 5.62 -2.55 -5.52
N VAL A 33 4.86 -3.62 -5.78
CA VAL A 33 4.54 -4.61 -4.73
C VAL A 33 5.78 -5.33 -4.22
N LYS A 34 6.66 -5.82 -5.10
CA LYS A 34 7.91 -6.51 -4.73
C LYS A 34 8.79 -5.62 -3.84
N THR A 35 9.10 -4.40 -4.29
CA THR A 35 9.92 -3.44 -3.53
C THR A 35 9.28 -3.03 -2.21
N SER A 36 7.95 -2.88 -2.15
CA SER A 36 7.27 -2.58 -0.89
C SER A 36 7.36 -3.73 0.10
N ILE A 37 7.21 -4.98 -0.35
CA ILE A 37 7.38 -6.18 0.49
C ILE A 37 8.80 -6.21 1.05
N ASP A 38 9.82 -6.07 0.19
CA ASP A 38 11.23 -6.11 0.61
C ASP A 38 11.53 -5.05 1.69
N LYS A 39 11.09 -3.80 1.48
CA LYS A 39 11.28 -2.71 2.45
C LYS A 39 10.56 -2.97 3.77
N VAL A 40 9.33 -3.49 3.73
CA VAL A 40 8.57 -3.82 4.93
C VAL A 40 9.25 -4.94 5.71
N MET A 41 9.67 -6.02 5.05
CA MET A 41 10.35 -7.14 5.71
C MET A 41 11.68 -6.69 6.35
N LEU A 42 12.46 -5.87 5.64
CA LEU A 42 13.69 -5.29 6.21
C LEU A 42 13.42 -4.43 7.45
N SER A 43 12.39 -3.58 7.44
CA SER A 43 12.03 -2.77 8.61
C SER A 43 11.55 -3.64 9.78
N ILE A 44 10.82 -4.72 9.51
CA ILE A 44 10.42 -5.70 10.54
C ILE A 44 11.64 -6.38 11.15
N ASP A 45 12.57 -6.87 10.33
CA ASP A 45 13.77 -7.57 10.81
C ASP A 45 14.64 -6.68 11.70
N VAL A 46 14.79 -5.41 11.31
CA VAL A 46 15.55 -4.41 12.09
C VAL A 46 14.90 -4.09 13.44
N ASN A 47 13.56 -4.06 13.48
CA ASN A 47 12.82 -3.62 14.67
C ASN A 47 12.23 -4.78 15.50
N ARG A 48 12.47 -6.04 15.12
CA ARG A 48 11.82 -7.22 15.71
C ARG A 48 11.99 -7.30 17.22
N ASP A 49 13.23 -7.19 17.70
CA ASP A 49 13.58 -7.39 19.12
C ASP A 49 13.17 -6.21 20.01
N SER A 50 12.93 -5.03 19.44
CA SER A 50 12.59 -3.80 20.16
C SER A 50 11.10 -3.43 20.06
N PHE A 51 10.32 -4.17 19.27
CA PHE A 51 8.92 -3.85 19.00
C PHE A 51 8.05 -3.78 20.26
N ASP A 52 8.22 -4.70 21.21
CA ASP A 52 7.45 -4.72 22.45
C ASP A 52 7.69 -3.47 23.32
N GLN A 53 8.87 -2.87 23.20
CA GLN A 53 9.25 -1.67 23.95
C GLN A 53 8.82 -0.40 23.23
N ASN A 54 8.91 -0.39 21.89
CA ASN A 54 8.71 0.80 21.07
C ASN A 54 7.92 0.50 19.78
N PRO A 55 6.64 0.07 19.87
CA PRO A 55 5.88 -0.36 18.69
C PRO A 55 5.62 0.78 17.69
N ASP A 56 5.66 2.02 18.17
CA ASP A 56 5.45 3.21 17.34
C ASP A 56 6.64 3.48 16.39
N VAL A 57 7.85 2.99 16.68
CA VAL A 57 9.02 3.15 15.79
C VAL A 57 8.78 2.40 14.48
N LEU A 58 8.55 1.08 14.56
CA LEU A 58 8.22 0.26 13.40
C LEU A 58 6.97 0.77 12.69
N THR A 59 5.94 1.16 13.44
CA THR A 59 4.70 1.70 12.86
C THR A 59 4.96 2.94 12.00
N ASN A 60 5.77 3.88 12.49
CA ASN A 60 6.09 5.11 11.74
C ASN A 60 6.98 4.82 10.53
N GLU A 61 7.97 3.93 10.64
CA GLU A 61 8.79 3.51 9.50
C GLU A 61 7.93 2.86 8.41
N MET A 62 7.03 1.95 8.78
CA MET A 62 6.11 1.32 7.85
C MET A 62 5.16 2.34 7.19
N ILE A 63 4.69 3.35 7.92
CA ILE A 63 3.91 4.46 7.32
C ILE A 63 4.72 5.16 6.23
N VAL A 64 6.00 5.48 6.48
CA VAL A 64 6.87 6.14 5.49
C VAL A 64 7.06 5.26 4.25
N ILE A 65 7.24 3.95 4.44
CA ILE A 65 7.40 2.99 3.33
C ILE A 65 6.11 2.86 2.51
N LEU A 66 4.94 2.82 3.18
CA LEU A 66 3.66 2.47 2.59
C LEU A 66 2.86 3.66 2.05
N ASP A 67 2.99 4.85 2.62
CA ASP A 67 2.27 6.06 2.17
C ASP A 67 2.36 6.33 0.65
N PRO A 68 3.51 6.18 -0.04
CA PRO A 68 3.57 6.42 -1.48
C PRO A 68 2.83 5.34 -2.31
N VAL A 69 2.69 4.13 -1.77
CA VAL A 69 2.27 2.93 -2.52
C VAL A 69 0.94 2.34 -2.05
N VAL A 70 0.36 2.86 -0.98
CA VAL A 70 -0.97 2.52 -0.46
C VAL A 70 -1.80 3.78 -0.37
N ALA A 71 -2.97 3.78 -0.97
CA ALA A 71 -3.80 4.98 -0.98
C ALA A 71 -4.73 5.06 0.25
N PHE A 72 -4.13 5.21 1.42
CA PHE A 72 -4.82 5.21 2.71
C PHE A 72 -6.03 6.13 2.77
N ASP A 73 -5.93 7.38 2.30
CA ASP A 73 -7.03 8.35 2.38
C ASP A 73 -8.26 7.89 1.59
N SER A 74 -8.03 7.30 0.42
CA SER A 74 -9.09 6.76 -0.42
C SER A 74 -9.67 5.48 0.16
N ILE A 75 -8.86 4.66 0.82
CA ILE A 75 -9.33 3.44 1.49
C ILE A 75 -10.18 3.83 2.69
N ALA A 76 -9.70 4.73 3.55
CA ALA A 76 -10.41 5.23 4.72
C ALA A 76 -11.76 5.84 4.32
N SER A 77 -11.79 6.71 3.31
CA SER A 77 -13.04 7.27 2.77
C SER A 77 -14.00 6.17 2.28
N GLY A 78 -13.49 5.11 1.66
CA GLY A 78 -14.28 3.94 1.27
C GLY A 78 -14.80 3.13 2.46
N VAL A 79 -13.99 2.98 3.51
CA VAL A 79 -14.33 2.26 4.76
C VAL A 79 -15.48 2.93 5.51
N MET A 80 -15.58 4.26 5.46
CA MET A 80 -16.74 5.00 6.00
C MET A 80 -18.06 4.64 5.28
N GLY A 81 -18.00 3.99 4.10
CA GLY A 81 -19.15 3.45 3.39
C GLY A 81 -20.25 4.49 3.16
N ARG A 82 -21.49 4.15 3.54
CA ARG A 82 -22.65 5.04 3.36
C ARG A 82 -22.60 6.31 4.22
N TYR A 83 -21.83 6.32 5.30
CA TYR A 83 -21.73 7.43 6.25
C TYR A 83 -20.79 8.54 5.76
N ARG A 84 -19.92 8.22 4.80
CA ARG A 84 -19.01 9.20 4.19
C ARG A 84 -19.73 10.44 3.68
N LYS A 85 -20.95 10.30 3.14
CA LYS A 85 -21.71 11.41 2.55
C LYS A 85 -22.19 12.43 3.58
N ASP A 86 -22.36 12.00 4.83
CA ASP A 86 -22.88 12.82 5.93
C ASP A 86 -21.75 13.30 6.86
N ALA A 87 -20.51 12.85 6.62
CA ALA A 87 -19.32 13.24 7.37
C ALA A 87 -18.75 14.58 6.88
N SER A 88 -18.28 15.42 7.81
CA SER A 88 -17.53 16.62 7.48
C SER A 88 -16.12 16.30 6.98
N ASP A 89 -15.51 17.22 6.22
CA ASP A 89 -14.15 17.04 5.70
C ASP A 89 -13.13 16.81 6.84
N GLU A 90 -13.31 17.48 7.99
CA GLU A 90 -12.50 17.28 9.18
C GLU A 90 -12.65 15.85 9.74
N GLN A 91 -13.87 15.30 9.78
CA GLN A 91 -14.11 13.93 10.24
C GLN A 91 -13.45 12.92 9.30
N ILE A 92 -13.50 13.15 7.98
CA ILE A 92 -12.90 12.27 6.98
C ILE A 92 -11.38 12.28 7.09
N GLU A 93 -10.78 13.47 7.23
CA GLU A 93 -9.33 13.61 7.41
C GLU A 93 -8.88 12.97 8.73
N LYS A 94 -9.61 13.21 9.82
CA LYS A 94 -9.34 12.63 11.12
C LYS A 94 -9.47 11.09 11.08
N PHE A 95 -10.48 10.57 10.39
CA PHE A 95 -10.62 9.14 10.20
C PHE A 95 -9.48 8.57 9.35
N ALA A 96 -9.10 9.21 8.25
CA ALA A 96 -8.00 8.75 7.41
C ALA A 96 -6.68 8.63 8.17
N LYS A 97 -6.35 9.62 9.01
CA LYS A 97 -5.17 9.59 9.89
C LYS A 97 -5.25 8.45 10.90
N THR A 98 -6.40 8.32 11.57
CA THR A 98 -6.62 7.28 12.58
C THR A 98 -6.56 5.89 11.96
N PHE A 99 -7.32 5.66 10.89
CA PHE A 99 -7.35 4.43 10.10
C PHE A 99 -5.94 4.03 9.67
N LYS A 100 -5.19 4.93 9.02
CA LYS A 100 -3.81 4.64 8.60
C LYS A 100 -2.94 4.15 9.75
N LYS A 101 -2.87 4.92 10.86
CA LYS A 101 -2.04 4.55 12.01
C LYS A 101 -2.47 3.22 12.62
N THR A 102 -3.77 3.03 12.83
CA THR A 102 -4.34 1.79 13.38
C THR A 102 -4.01 0.59 12.50
N MET A 103 -4.23 0.70 11.19
CA MET A 103 -4.01 -0.41 10.26
C MET A 103 -2.55 -0.80 10.16
N VAL A 104 -1.64 0.18 10.05
CA VAL A 104 -0.20 -0.11 9.98
C VAL A 104 0.27 -0.74 11.29
N LYS A 105 -0.18 -0.23 12.45
CA LYS A 105 0.19 -0.79 13.76
C LYS A 105 -0.30 -2.22 13.93
N LEU A 106 -1.56 -2.49 13.57
CA LEU A 106 -2.16 -3.83 13.66
C LEU A 106 -1.35 -4.85 12.85
N TYR A 107 -1.05 -4.52 11.59
CA TYR A 107 -0.32 -5.44 10.72
C TYR A 107 1.18 -5.51 11.02
N ALA A 108 1.81 -4.45 11.51
CA ALA A 108 3.17 -4.50 12.03
C ALA A 108 3.29 -5.56 13.13
N LYS A 109 2.37 -5.53 14.11
CA LYS A 109 2.30 -6.52 15.19
C LYS A 109 2.08 -7.95 14.66
N ALA A 110 1.16 -8.11 13.71
CA ALA A 110 0.88 -9.40 13.11
C ALA A 110 2.11 -9.97 12.38
N LEU A 111 2.82 -9.14 11.60
CA LEU A 111 4.01 -9.55 10.85
C LEU A 111 5.21 -9.84 11.75
N ILE A 112 5.37 -9.13 12.87
CA ILE A 112 6.34 -9.47 13.91
C ILE A 112 6.06 -10.87 14.47
N SER A 113 4.79 -11.19 14.69
CA SER A 113 4.38 -12.50 15.23
C SER A 113 4.37 -13.61 14.19
N PHE A 114 4.51 -13.28 12.90
CA PHE A 114 4.40 -14.21 11.80
C PHE A 114 5.79 -14.63 11.30
N GLU A 115 6.07 -15.93 11.34
CA GLU A 115 7.29 -16.53 10.82
C GLU A 115 7.06 -16.95 9.36
N SER A 116 7.37 -16.03 8.44
CA SER A 116 7.34 -16.33 7.00
C SER A 116 8.64 -16.99 6.56
N LYS A 117 8.53 -18.10 5.85
CA LYS A 117 9.66 -18.77 5.19
C LYS A 117 10.01 -18.12 3.85
N SER A 118 9.00 -17.72 3.07
CA SER A 118 9.21 -17.10 1.76
C SER A 118 7.99 -16.31 1.30
N ILE A 119 8.21 -15.26 0.52
CA ILE A 119 7.16 -14.52 -0.17
C ILE A 119 7.48 -14.54 -1.68
N GLU A 120 6.57 -15.08 -2.47
CA GLU A 120 6.70 -15.15 -3.93
C GLU A 120 5.64 -14.25 -4.58
N VAL A 121 6.06 -13.18 -5.26
CA VAL A 121 5.15 -12.36 -6.08
C VAL A 121 5.08 -12.96 -7.48
N LEU A 122 3.89 -13.39 -7.88
CA LEU A 122 3.65 -14.06 -9.15
C LEU A 122 3.63 -13.07 -10.30
N GLU A 123 4.11 -13.53 -11.46
CA GLU A 123 3.97 -12.77 -12.71
C GLU A 123 2.49 -12.71 -13.12
N PRO A 124 1.95 -11.51 -13.37
CA PRO A 124 0.53 -11.33 -13.69
C PRO A 124 0.22 -11.78 -15.11
N SER A 125 -1.01 -12.27 -15.33
CA SER A 125 -1.49 -12.53 -16.68
C SER A 125 -1.83 -11.23 -17.42
N ALA A 126 -2.03 -11.30 -18.74
CA ALA A 126 -2.45 -10.15 -19.53
C ALA A 126 -3.80 -9.56 -19.08
N GLU A 127 -4.67 -10.37 -18.49
CA GLU A 127 -5.98 -9.92 -17.97
C GLU A 127 -5.86 -9.22 -16.61
N ASP A 128 -4.77 -9.47 -15.88
CA ASP A 128 -4.54 -8.90 -14.56
C ASP A 128 -4.01 -7.47 -14.62
N ILE A 129 -3.48 -7.01 -15.75
CA ILE A 129 -2.96 -5.64 -15.92
C ILE A 129 -3.72 -4.90 -17.01
N SER A 130 -4.17 -3.69 -16.67
CA SER A 130 -4.69 -2.69 -17.59
C SER A 130 -3.96 -1.35 -17.38
N PRO A 131 -4.12 -0.34 -18.24
CA PRO A 131 -3.42 0.94 -18.10
C PRO A 131 -3.65 1.69 -16.77
N LYS A 132 -4.75 1.40 -16.06
CA LYS A 132 -5.13 2.10 -14.82
C LYS A 132 -5.36 1.19 -13.60
N LYS A 133 -5.47 -0.12 -13.80
CA LYS A 133 -5.74 -1.10 -12.74
C LYS A 133 -4.87 -2.32 -12.94
N ALA A 134 -4.40 -2.89 -11.84
CA ALA A 134 -3.70 -4.17 -11.88
C ALA A 134 -4.12 -5.05 -10.69
N LYS A 135 -4.04 -6.36 -10.87
CA LYS A 135 -4.17 -7.35 -9.80
C LYS A 135 -2.83 -8.06 -9.67
N ILE A 136 -2.16 -7.89 -8.55
CA ILE A 136 -0.90 -8.57 -8.26
C ILE A 136 -1.18 -9.67 -7.24
N VAL A 137 -0.61 -10.85 -7.44
CA VAL A 137 -0.80 -12.00 -6.55
C VAL A 137 0.54 -12.35 -5.93
N SER A 138 0.55 -12.65 -4.63
CA SER A 138 1.68 -13.30 -3.99
C SER A 138 1.24 -14.54 -3.22
N HIS A 139 2.19 -15.45 -3.04
CA HIS A 139 2.10 -16.57 -2.12
C HIS A 139 3.07 -16.33 -0.96
N VAL A 140 2.54 -16.39 0.26
CA VAL A 140 3.32 -16.27 1.49
C VAL A 140 3.36 -17.65 2.14
N THR A 141 4.53 -18.25 2.18
CA THR A 141 4.75 -19.56 2.80
C THR A 141 5.18 -19.34 4.24
N ALA A 142 4.42 -19.85 5.22
CA ALA A 142 4.80 -19.87 6.62
C ALA A 142 5.83 -20.98 6.92
N GLU A 143 6.55 -20.88 8.04
CA GLU A 143 7.50 -21.92 8.47
C GLU A 143 6.86 -23.32 8.61
N ASN A 144 5.58 -23.38 9.01
CA ASN A 144 4.83 -24.64 9.10
C ASN A 144 4.41 -25.22 7.74
N GLY A 145 4.76 -24.57 6.63
CA GLY A 145 4.45 -25.00 5.26
C GLY A 145 3.08 -24.55 4.73
N THR A 146 2.27 -23.85 5.52
CA THR A 146 1.00 -23.27 5.06
C THR A 146 1.28 -22.15 4.05
N VAL A 147 0.57 -22.15 2.92
CA VAL A 147 0.70 -21.13 1.88
C VAL A 147 -0.54 -20.26 1.86
N TYR A 148 -0.36 -18.97 2.13
CA TYR A 148 -1.40 -17.95 2.09
C TYR A 148 -1.33 -17.20 0.76
N LYS A 149 -2.47 -17.07 0.06
CA LYS A 149 -2.60 -16.28 -1.15
C LYS A 149 -3.00 -14.85 -0.81
N VAL A 150 -2.19 -13.90 -1.25
CA VAL A 150 -2.47 -12.46 -1.11
C VAL A 150 -2.71 -11.85 -2.49
N ILE A 151 -3.80 -11.09 -2.63
CA ILE A 151 -4.16 -10.39 -3.87
C ILE A 151 -4.20 -8.89 -3.60
N TYR A 152 -3.35 -8.14 -4.28
CA TYR A 152 -3.29 -6.69 -4.23
C TYR A 152 -4.08 -6.09 -5.39
N SER A 153 -5.12 -5.31 -5.08
CA SER A 153 -5.85 -4.51 -6.08
C SER A 153 -5.17 -3.16 -6.24
N MET A 154 -4.41 -3.00 -7.32
CA MET A 154 -3.63 -1.81 -7.61
C MET A 154 -4.41 -0.86 -8.55
N ARG A 155 -4.24 0.44 -8.35
CA ARG A 155 -4.75 1.47 -9.24
C ARG A 155 -3.71 2.56 -9.46
N LYS A 156 -3.57 3.00 -10.70
CA LYS A 156 -2.72 4.13 -11.06
C LYS A 156 -3.41 5.45 -10.65
N SER A 157 -2.71 6.28 -9.89
CA SER A 157 -3.17 7.61 -9.48
C SER A 157 -3.22 8.56 -10.69
N LYS A 158 -3.75 9.77 -10.49
CA LYS A 158 -3.78 10.79 -11.56
C LYS A 158 -2.38 11.25 -11.95
N GLU A 159 -1.47 11.22 -10.98
CA GLU A 159 -0.05 11.56 -11.08
C GLU A 159 0.78 10.42 -11.70
N GLY A 160 0.15 9.28 -12.00
CA GLY A 160 0.80 8.16 -12.67
C GLY A 160 1.47 7.16 -11.72
N VAL A 161 1.23 7.24 -10.41
CA VAL A 161 1.84 6.35 -9.41
C VAL A 161 0.92 5.17 -9.13
N TRP A 162 1.44 3.94 -9.12
CA TRP A 162 0.66 2.77 -8.73
C TRP A 162 0.49 2.69 -7.22
N GLN A 163 -0.75 2.49 -6.78
CA GLN A 163 -1.06 2.36 -5.37
C GLN A 163 -2.04 1.22 -5.12
N ALA A 164 -1.81 0.46 -4.05
CA ALA A 164 -2.76 -0.49 -3.53
C ALA A 164 -4.02 0.24 -3.03
N ARG A 165 -5.18 -0.30 -3.37
CA ARG A 165 -6.51 0.19 -2.98
C ARG A 165 -7.31 -0.84 -2.20
N ASN A 166 -6.95 -2.12 -2.32
CA ASN A 166 -7.56 -3.20 -1.56
C ASN A 166 -6.60 -4.38 -1.51
N MET A 167 -6.79 -5.26 -0.55
CA MET A 167 -6.07 -6.50 -0.41
C MET A 167 -7.04 -7.63 -0.02
N ILE A 168 -6.82 -8.82 -0.58
CA ILE A 168 -7.54 -10.04 -0.23
C ILE A 168 -6.51 -11.05 0.25
N VAL A 169 -6.70 -11.60 1.45
CA VAL A 169 -5.81 -12.61 2.04
C VAL A 169 -6.64 -13.86 2.24
N ASP A 170 -6.30 -14.96 1.55
CA ASP A 170 -7.03 -16.24 1.59
C ASP A 170 -8.56 -16.09 1.50
N GLY A 171 -9.00 -15.26 0.55
CA GLY A 171 -10.42 -15.00 0.30
C GLY A 171 -11.05 -13.95 1.22
N ILE A 172 -10.38 -13.53 2.28
CA ILE A 172 -10.83 -12.45 3.17
C ILE A 172 -10.52 -11.11 2.51
N ASN A 173 -11.57 -10.41 2.08
CA ASN A 173 -11.45 -9.08 1.50
C ASN A 173 -11.35 -8.03 2.61
N LEU A 174 -10.16 -7.45 2.78
CA LEU A 174 -9.87 -6.53 3.88
C LEU A 174 -10.68 -5.23 3.77
N GLY A 175 -10.78 -4.64 2.58
CA GLY A 175 -11.58 -3.43 2.38
C GLY A 175 -13.06 -3.63 2.77
N LEU A 176 -13.67 -4.74 2.34
CA LEU A 176 -15.05 -5.07 2.73
C LEU A 176 -15.18 -5.34 4.23
N THR A 177 -14.20 -6.02 4.81
CA THR A 177 -14.17 -6.31 6.25
C THR A 177 -14.21 -5.01 7.07
N TYR A 178 -13.36 -4.03 6.71
CA TYR A 178 -13.32 -2.75 7.42
C TYR A 178 -14.58 -1.90 7.19
N VAL A 179 -15.19 -1.95 6.00
CA VAL A 179 -16.52 -1.32 5.78
C VAL A 179 -17.55 -1.89 6.75
N ASN A 180 -17.60 -3.22 6.91
CA ASN A 180 -18.56 -3.86 7.81
C ASN A 180 -18.27 -3.55 9.29
N GLN A 181 -17.00 -3.42 9.67
CA GLN A 181 -16.60 -3.03 11.03
C GLN A 181 -16.97 -1.58 11.33
N PHE A 182 -16.77 -0.67 10.38
CA PHE A 182 -17.22 0.73 10.51
C PHE A 182 -18.74 0.83 10.63
N ASP A 183 -19.48 0.07 9.81
CA ASP A 183 -20.95 0.01 9.93
C ASP A 183 -21.40 -0.50 11.30
N SER A 184 -20.77 -1.56 11.79
CA SER A 184 -21.05 -2.13 13.10
C SER A 184 -20.75 -1.13 14.22
N ALA A 185 -19.65 -0.37 14.12
CA ALA A 185 -19.31 0.67 15.08
C ALA A 185 -20.32 1.82 15.05
N MET A 186 -20.74 2.29 13.87
CA MET A 186 -21.78 3.30 13.74
C MET A 186 -23.09 2.86 14.40
N ASN A 187 -23.51 1.60 14.21
CA ASN A 187 -24.70 1.06 14.87
C ASN A 187 -24.51 1.00 16.40
N ARG A 188 -23.35 0.54 16.88
CA ARG A 188 -23.02 0.45 18.32
C ARG A 188 -23.01 1.81 19.01
N TYR A 189 -22.48 2.84 18.35
CA TYR A 189 -22.40 4.20 18.88
C TYR A 189 -23.59 5.09 18.48
N GLY A 190 -24.72 4.50 18.07
CA GLY A 190 -25.95 5.23 17.83
C GLY A 190 -25.87 6.27 16.71
N GLY A 191 -24.97 6.07 15.74
CA GLY A 191 -24.75 6.98 14.62
C GLY A 191 -23.74 8.11 14.90
N ASP A 192 -23.09 8.12 16.07
CA ASP A 192 -22.06 9.11 16.38
C ASP A 192 -20.72 8.76 15.71
N ILE A 193 -20.43 9.47 14.62
CA ILE A 193 -19.22 9.25 13.83
C ILE A 193 -17.95 9.68 14.56
N ASP A 194 -18.01 10.69 15.43
CA ASP A 194 -16.85 11.13 16.19
C ASP A 194 -16.46 10.10 17.24
N LEU A 195 -17.45 9.47 17.89
CA LEU A 195 -17.21 8.32 18.77
C LEU A 195 -16.62 7.13 18.03
N VAL A 196 -17.11 6.81 16.82
CA VAL A 196 -16.52 5.76 15.97
C VAL A 196 -15.06 6.06 15.65
N ILE A 197 -14.76 7.28 15.18
CA ILE A 197 -13.39 7.67 14.81
C ILE A 197 -12.47 7.59 16.03
N ASN A 198 -12.90 8.12 17.18
CA ASN A 198 -12.09 8.11 18.40
C ASN A 198 -11.88 6.70 18.99
N SER A 199 -12.83 5.79 18.76
CA SER A 199 -12.81 4.41 19.31
C SER A 199 -12.29 3.37 18.31
N TRP A 200 -11.95 3.78 17.07
CA TRP A 200 -11.63 2.88 15.97
C TRP A 200 -10.54 1.86 16.33
N GLN A 201 -9.43 2.32 16.92
CA GLN A 201 -8.34 1.43 17.31
C GLN A 201 -8.79 0.42 18.38
N SER A 202 -9.43 0.89 19.46
CA SER A 202 -9.86 0.01 20.56
C SER A 202 -10.93 -0.99 20.15
N ASP A 203 -11.76 -0.65 19.16
CA ASP A 203 -12.77 -1.55 18.60
C ASP A 203 -12.13 -2.70 17.82
N LEU A 204 -11.08 -2.41 17.06
CA LEU A 204 -10.35 -3.43 16.33
C LEU A 204 -9.56 -4.35 17.26
N ASP A 205 -8.91 -3.79 18.28
CA ASP A 205 -8.17 -4.56 19.29
C ASP A 205 -9.09 -5.57 20.01
N GLN A 206 -10.35 -5.22 20.29
CA GLN A 206 -11.32 -6.12 20.92
C GLN A 206 -11.86 -7.19 19.96
N SER A 207 -11.97 -6.87 18.67
CA SER A 207 -12.42 -7.84 17.66
C SER A 207 -11.40 -8.94 17.37
N ASP A 208 -10.11 -8.65 17.54
CA ASP A 208 -9.00 -9.60 17.31
C ASP A 208 -8.87 -10.63 18.47
N VAL A 209 -9.24 -10.25 19.70
CA VAL A 209 -9.18 -11.15 20.88
C VAL A 209 -10.28 -12.22 20.86
N GLY A 210 -11.35 -12.03 20.09
CA GLY A 210 -12.49 -12.95 20.00
C GLY A 210 -12.38 -14.03 18.91
N GLY A 211 -11.34 -14.00 18.09
CA GLY A 211 -11.15 -14.94 16.97
C GLY A 211 -9.99 -15.91 17.20
N ARG A 212 -10.21 -16.93 18.04
CA ARG A 212 -9.38 -18.14 18.10
C ARG A 212 -10.28 -19.36 18.00
#